data_AF-A0AAU2P3F6-F1
#
_entry.id   AF-A0AAU2P3F6-F1
#
_cell.length_a   1.000
_cell.length_b   1.000
_cell.length_c   1.000
_cell.angle_alpha   90.00
_cell.angle_beta   90.00
_cell.angle_gamma   90.00
#
_symmetry.space_group_name_H-M   'P 1'
#
loop_
_entity.id
_entity.type
_entity.pdbx_description
1 polymer ?
#
loop_
_entity_poly.entity_id
_entity_poly.type
_entity_poly.pdbx_seq_one_letter_code
_entity_poly.pdbx_strand_id
1 'polypeptide(L)'
;MEWREQVQVAEQNSDWDAAISLVSARAECYSTDFHAHDNHLWHMDLLVRAERFDQLTELALTDVHARRRLNRSLHERGIDTALRHRAEAGDSGALYHLVKLLCERDQLQEAHEAVECLGPENEYAHQLVADFQTASGGTQ
;
A
#
# COMPACT_ATOMS: atom_id res chain seq x y z
N MET A 1 -33.03 -2.96 7.69
CA MET A 1 -31.73 -3.64 7.55
C MET A 1 -30.68 -2.57 7.69
N GLU A 2 -29.87 -2.65 8.74
CA GLU A 2 -28.81 -1.68 8.99
C GLU A 2 -27.81 -1.71 7.83
N TRP A 3 -27.29 -0.56 7.41
CA TRP A 3 -26.43 -0.50 6.23
C TRP A 3 -25.16 -1.36 6.37
N ARG A 4 -24.63 -1.53 7.60
CA ARG A 4 -23.50 -2.43 7.87
C ARG A 4 -23.84 -3.90 7.61
N GLU A 5 -25.07 -4.33 7.90
CA GLU A 5 -25.56 -5.67 7.55
C GLU A 5 -25.63 -5.85 6.03
N GLN A 6 -26.05 -4.81 5.31
CA GLN A 6 -26.08 -4.83 3.84
C GLN A 6 -24.68 -4.97 3.26
N VAL A 7 -23.67 -4.30 3.83
CA VAL A 7 -22.27 -4.46 3.41
C VAL A 7 -21.80 -5.89 3.66
N GLN A 8 -22.08 -6.47 4.84
CA GLN A 8 -21.69 -7.85 5.14
C GLN A 8 -22.31 -8.86 4.18
N VAL A 9 -23.59 -8.68 3.82
CA VAL A 9 -24.26 -9.52 2.83
C VAL A 9 -23.62 -9.35 1.45
N ALA A 10 -23.30 -8.11 1.05
CA ALA A 10 -22.64 -7.83 -0.22
C ALA A 10 -21.25 -8.50 -0.28
N GLU A 11 -20.44 -8.39 0.78
CA GLU A 11 -19.13 -9.05 0.87
C GLU A 11 -19.24 -10.59 0.80
N GLN A 12 -20.21 -11.20 1.48
CA GLN A 12 -20.46 -12.65 1.43
C GLN A 12 -20.81 -13.11 0.02
N ASN A 13 -21.56 -12.29 -0.71
CA ASN A 13 -21.94 -12.57 -2.09
C ASN A 13 -20.87 -12.15 -3.11
N SER A 14 -19.72 -11.62 -2.66
CA SER A 14 -18.69 -11.01 -3.52
C SER A 14 -19.22 -9.87 -4.40
N ASP A 15 -20.31 -9.23 -3.98
CA ASP A 15 -20.84 -8.01 -4.61
C ASP A 15 -20.03 -6.81 -4.09
N TRP A 16 -18.81 -6.71 -4.59
CA TRP A 16 -17.86 -5.69 -4.16
C TRP A 16 -18.33 -4.28 -4.51
N ASP A 17 -19.00 -4.10 -5.64
CA ASP A 17 -19.45 -2.78 -6.09
C ASP A 17 -20.52 -2.23 -5.12
N ALA A 18 -21.45 -3.09 -4.65
CA ALA A 18 -22.42 -2.71 -3.62
C ALA A 18 -21.74 -2.42 -2.27
N ALA A 19 -20.82 -3.29 -1.83
CA ALA A 19 -20.09 -3.10 -0.56
C ALA A 19 -19.31 -1.78 -0.56
N ILE A 20 -18.54 -1.52 -1.62
CA ILE A 20 -17.73 -0.30 -1.80
C ILE A 20 -18.64 0.93 -1.82
N SER A 21 -19.74 0.90 -2.59
CA SER A 21 -20.67 2.04 -2.69
C SER A 21 -21.30 2.39 -1.34
N LEU A 22 -21.67 1.39 -0.55
CA LEU A 22 -22.29 1.59 0.76
C LEU A 22 -21.32 2.19 1.79
N VAL A 23 -20.07 1.71 1.83
CA VAL A 23 -19.05 2.18 2.78
C VAL A 23 -18.50 3.54 2.36
N SER A 24 -18.15 3.72 1.09
CA SER A 24 -17.55 4.97 0.57
C SER A 24 -18.50 6.17 0.71
N ALA A 25 -19.81 5.97 0.60
CA ALA A 25 -20.81 7.02 0.82
C ALA A 25 -20.83 7.58 2.26
N ARG A 26 -20.14 6.92 3.20
CA ARG A 26 -20.05 7.27 4.62
C ARG A 26 -18.60 7.39 5.10
N ALA A 27 -17.66 7.43 4.16
CA ALA A 27 -16.24 7.47 4.41
C ALA A 27 -15.72 8.90 4.26
N GLU A 28 -14.97 9.36 5.25
CA GLU A 28 -14.31 10.66 5.20
C GLU A 28 -12.89 10.57 5.75
N CYS A 29 -11.90 10.90 4.91
CA CYS A 29 -10.49 10.75 5.24
C CYS A 29 -10.05 11.61 6.45
N TYR A 30 -10.43 12.89 6.49
CA TYR A 30 -10.05 13.82 7.55
C TYR A 30 -11.26 14.25 8.39
N SER A 31 -12.08 13.29 8.82
CA SER A 31 -13.22 13.57 9.69
C SER A 31 -12.82 13.59 11.17
N THR A 32 -13.49 14.45 11.95
CA THR A 32 -13.45 14.36 13.41
C THR A 32 -14.41 13.31 13.94
N ASP A 33 -15.34 12.82 13.10
CA ASP A 33 -16.15 11.65 13.40
C ASP A 33 -15.30 10.38 13.21
N PHE A 34 -15.04 9.71 14.32
CA PHE A 34 -14.33 8.43 14.33
C PHE A 34 -14.95 7.40 13.39
N HIS A 35 -16.29 7.33 13.31
CA HIS A 35 -16.94 6.34 12.46
C HIS A 35 -16.77 6.65 10.97
N ALA A 36 -16.79 7.92 10.57
CA ALA A 36 -16.58 8.31 9.19
C ALA A 36 -15.12 8.04 8.76
N HIS A 37 -14.15 8.28 9.64
CA HIS A 37 -12.76 7.92 9.38
C HIS A 37 -12.54 6.39 9.35
N ASP A 38 -13.16 5.64 10.26
CA ASP A 38 -13.08 4.18 10.27
C ASP A 38 -13.68 3.57 8.99
N ASN A 39 -14.82 4.11 8.52
CA ASN A 39 -15.40 3.74 7.24
C ASN A 39 -14.45 4.06 6.06
N HIS A 40 -13.65 5.13 6.15
CA HIS A 40 -12.65 5.44 5.13
C HIS A 40 -11.54 4.38 5.06
N LEU A 41 -11.04 3.93 6.21
CA LEU A 41 -10.08 2.82 6.25
C LEU A 41 -10.70 1.53 5.70
N TRP A 42 -11.96 1.24 6.08
CA TRP A 42 -12.69 0.08 5.55
C TRP A 42 -12.88 0.15 4.03
N HIS A 43 -13.18 1.33 3.49
CA HIS A 43 -13.28 1.51 2.05
C HIS A 43 -11.97 1.11 1.34
N MET A 44 -10.80 1.50 1.87
CA MET A 44 -9.51 1.10 1.30
C MET A 44 -9.30 -0.42 1.33
N ASP A 45 -9.71 -1.07 2.43
CA ASP A 45 -9.63 -2.52 2.55
C ASP A 45 -10.56 -3.26 1.58
N LEU A 46 -11.76 -2.74 1.33
CA LEU A 46 -12.66 -3.28 0.32
C LEU A 46 -12.07 -3.18 -1.08
N LEU A 47 -11.43 -2.06 -1.44
CA LEU A 47 -10.76 -1.91 -2.73
C LEU A 47 -9.66 -2.96 -2.92
N VAL A 48 -8.86 -3.23 -1.88
CA VAL A 48 -7.80 -4.26 -1.93
C VAL A 48 -8.39 -5.67 -2.07
N ARG A 49 -9.45 -5.98 -1.34
CA ARG A 49 -10.12 -7.30 -1.39
C ARG A 49 -10.80 -7.55 -2.73
N ALA A 50 -11.35 -6.51 -3.34
CA ALA A 50 -11.94 -6.53 -4.67
C ALA A 50 -10.92 -6.40 -5.82
N GLU A 51 -9.62 -6.35 -5.49
CA GLU A 51 -8.50 -6.16 -6.43
C GLU A 51 -8.63 -4.90 -7.31
N ARG A 52 -9.33 -3.88 -6.81
CA ARG A 52 -9.55 -2.59 -7.51
C ARG A 52 -8.35 -1.66 -7.32
N PHE A 53 -7.16 -2.13 -7.72
CA PHE A 53 -5.91 -1.39 -7.56
C PHE A 53 -5.88 -0.09 -8.37
N ASP A 54 -6.59 -0.02 -9.50
CA ASP A 54 -6.70 1.21 -10.29
C ASP A 54 -7.41 2.32 -9.51
N GLN A 55 -8.57 2.01 -8.90
CA GLN A 55 -9.30 2.96 -8.05
C GLN A 55 -8.47 3.36 -6.82
N LEU A 56 -7.78 2.40 -6.19
CA LEU A 56 -6.91 2.70 -5.06
C LEU A 56 -5.69 3.54 -5.48
N THR A 57 -5.19 3.38 -6.70
CA THR A 57 -4.10 4.17 -7.29
C THR A 57 -4.53 5.62 -7.52
N GLU A 58 -5.74 5.83 -8.04
CA GLU A 58 -6.31 7.17 -8.22
C GLU A 58 -6.47 7.88 -6.86
N LEU A 59 -7.04 7.20 -5.87
CA LEU A 59 -7.20 7.75 -4.52
C LEU A 59 -5.85 8.08 -3.87
N ALA A 60 -4.83 7.24 -4.06
CA ALA A 60 -3.49 7.42 -3.49
C ALA A 60 -2.78 8.72 -3.95
N LEU A 61 -3.25 9.38 -5.01
CA LEU A 61 -2.72 10.66 -5.45
C LEU A 61 -2.97 11.76 -4.41
N THR A 62 -4.13 11.75 -3.76
CA THR A 62 -4.54 12.79 -2.80
C THR A 62 -4.75 12.25 -1.38
N ASP A 63 -4.84 10.93 -1.22
CA ASP A 63 -5.15 10.28 0.04
C ASP A 63 -3.96 9.48 0.59
N VAL A 64 -3.48 9.89 1.77
CA VAL A 64 -2.32 9.25 2.42
C VAL A 64 -2.63 7.83 2.92
N HIS A 65 -3.87 7.55 3.31
CA HIS A 65 -4.29 6.23 3.76
C HIS A 65 -4.40 5.28 2.56
N ALA A 66 -4.98 5.73 1.45
CA ALA A 66 -5.01 5.00 0.19
C ALA A 66 -3.59 4.68 -0.29
N ARG A 67 -2.69 5.67 -0.30
CA ARG A 67 -1.29 5.49 -0.70
C ARG A 67 -0.56 4.45 0.15
N ARG A 68 -0.66 4.58 1.47
CA ARG A 68 -0.04 3.61 2.41
C ARG A 68 -0.63 2.21 2.23
N ARG A 69 -1.96 2.11 2.08
CA ARG A 69 -2.64 0.83 1.90
C ARG A 69 -2.24 0.17 0.59
N LEU A 70 -2.17 0.94 -0.50
CA LEU A 70 -1.72 0.45 -1.80
C LEU A 70 -0.29 -0.08 -1.74
N ASN A 71 0.66 0.72 -1.25
CA ASN A 71 2.07 0.32 -1.20
C ASN A 71 2.27 -0.95 -0.36
N ARG A 72 1.57 -1.06 0.78
CA ARG A 72 1.56 -2.29 1.58
C ARG A 72 1.01 -3.48 0.81
N SER A 73 -0.12 -3.31 0.12
CA SER A 73 -0.77 -4.41 -0.63
C SER A 73 0.11 -4.91 -1.78
N LEU A 74 0.78 -4.00 -2.48
CA LEU A 74 1.71 -4.34 -3.55
C LEU A 74 2.91 -5.11 -3.01
N HIS A 75 3.45 -4.70 -1.86
CA HIS A 75 4.51 -5.43 -1.16
C HIS A 75 4.08 -6.84 -0.76
N GLU A 76 2.95 -6.97 -0.06
CA GLU A 76 2.41 -8.26 0.40
C GLU A 76 2.15 -9.23 -0.76
N ARG A 77 1.79 -8.71 -1.94
CA ARG A 77 1.58 -9.48 -3.17
C ARG A 77 2.85 -9.65 -4.00
N GLY A 78 3.97 -9.05 -3.59
CA GLY A 78 5.25 -9.15 -4.27
C GLY A 78 5.31 -8.46 -5.64
N ILE A 79 4.52 -7.40 -5.84
CA ILE A 79 4.42 -6.66 -7.11
C ILE A 79 5.40 -5.49 -7.09
N ASP A 80 6.67 -5.78 -7.37
CA ASP A 80 7.77 -4.80 -7.36
C ASP A 80 7.66 -3.77 -8.51
N THR A 81 7.15 -4.16 -9.68
CA THR A 81 7.01 -3.27 -10.84
C THR A 81 6.10 -2.08 -10.56
N ALA A 82 4.97 -2.31 -9.90
CA ALA A 82 4.04 -1.25 -9.50
C ALA A 82 4.65 -0.35 -8.41
N LEU A 83 5.38 -0.93 -7.45
CA LEU A 83 6.10 -0.15 -6.43
C LEU A 83 7.19 0.74 -7.06
N ARG A 84 7.93 0.21 -8.05
CA ARG A 84 8.94 0.95 -8.81
C ARG A 84 8.35 2.12 -9.57
N HIS A 85 7.29 1.91 -10.35
CA HIS A 85 6.62 3.00 -11.07
C HIS A 85 6.14 4.12 -10.14
N ARG A 86 5.65 3.76 -8.95
CA ARG A 86 5.22 4.76 -7.95
C ARG A 86 6.41 5.49 -7.32
N ALA A 87 7.50 4.79 -7.03
CA ALA A 87 8.73 5.39 -6.54
C ALA A 87 9.34 6.35 -7.56
N GLU A 88 9.32 6.00 -8.85
CA GLU A 88 9.71 6.88 -9.96
C GLU A 88 8.86 8.17 -10.01
N ALA A 89 7.58 8.08 -9.66
CA ALA A 89 6.69 9.23 -9.51
C ALA A 89 6.91 10.03 -8.20
N GLY A 90 7.92 9.69 -7.40
CA GLY A 90 8.28 10.38 -6.16
C GLY A 90 7.61 9.86 -4.89
N ASP A 91 6.93 8.71 -4.93
CA ASP A 91 6.36 8.08 -3.73
C ASP A 91 7.46 7.41 -2.88
N SER A 92 8.03 8.14 -1.93
CA SER A 92 9.06 7.62 -1.02
C SER A 92 8.59 6.40 -0.21
N GLY A 93 7.28 6.28 0.04
CA GLY A 93 6.71 5.11 0.71
C GLY A 93 6.72 3.87 -0.20
N ALA A 94 6.50 4.06 -1.50
CA ALA A 94 6.62 2.98 -2.48
C ALA A 94 8.09 2.52 -2.61
N LEU A 95 9.04 3.47 -2.59
CA LEU A 95 10.48 3.13 -2.57
C LEU A 95 10.84 2.28 -1.36
N TYR A 96 10.39 2.64 -0.16
CA TYR A 96 10.61 1.83 1.03
C TYR A 96 10.10 0.40 0.88
N HIS A 97 8.87 0.24 0.39
CA HIS A 97 8.28 -1.08 0.16
C HIS A 97 8.99 -1.85 -0.95
N LEU A 98 9.46 -1.18 -2.02
CA LEU A 98 10.25 -1.82 -3.07
C LEU A 98 11.56 -2.38 -2.51
N VAL A 99 12.33 -1.54 -1.81
CA VAL A 99 13.63 -1.92 -1.23
C VAL A 99 13.45 -3.06 -0.25
N LYS A 100 12.46 -2.96 0.65
CA LYS A 100 12.15 -4.02 1.61
C LYS A 100 11.83 -5.34 0.91
N LEU A 101 10.98 -5.32 -0.11
CA LEU A 101 10.60 -6.52 -0.87
C LEU A 101 11.80 -7.15 -1.58
N LEU A 102 12.69 -6.35 -2.17
CA LEU A 102 13.90 -6.84 -2.84
C LEU A 102 14.87 -7.46 -1.83
N CYS A 103 15.08 -6.81 -0.68
CA CYS A 103 15.90 -7.36 0.40
C CYS A 103 15.33 -8.67 0.96
N GLU A 104 14.01 -8.76 1.18
CA GLU A 104 13.33 -10.00 1.62
C GLU A 104 13.47 -11.15 0.61
N ARG A 105 13.82 -10.85 -0.64
CA ARG A 105 14.10 -11.82 -1.73
C ARG A 105 15.60 -12.06 -1.96
N ASP A 106 16.47 -11.56 -1.07
CA ASP A 106 17.93 -11.59 -1.20
C ASP A 106 18.47 -10.87 -2.45
N GLN A 107 17.69 -9.95 -3.03
CA GLN A 107 18.04 -9.15 -4.22
C GLN A 107 18.70 -7.82 -3.81
N LEU A 108 19.80 -7.91 -3.04
CA LEU A 108 20.46 -6.74 -2.43
C LEU A 108 21.04 -5.78 -3.46
N GLN A 109 21.49 -6.29 -4.61
CA GLN A 109 22.03 -5.46 -5.68
C GLN A 109 20.93 -4.60 -6.31
N GLU A 110 19.79 -5.22 -6.64
CA GLU A 110 18.62 -4.53 -7.18
C GLU A 110 18.02 -3.56 -6.16
N ALA A 111 18.08 -3.88 -4.86
CA ALA A 111 17.66 -2.99 -3.79
C ALA A 111 18.54 -1.73 -3.74
N HIS A 112 19.86 -1.89 -3.79
CA HIS A 112 20.81 -0.78 -3.84
C HIS A 112 20.59 0.10 -5.09
N GLU A 113 20.45 -0.52 -6.26
CA GLU A 113 20.17 0.21 -7.50
C GLU A 113 18.84 0.97 -7.44
N ALA A 114 17.80 0.39 -6.82
CA ALA A 114 16.54 1.09 -6.62
C ALA A 114 16.70 2.35 -5.76
N VAL A 115 17.50 2.30 -4.69
CA VAL A 115 17.76 3.49 -3.86
C VAL A 115 18.53 4.55 -4.65
N GLU A 116 19.63 4.17 -5.30
CA GLU A 116 20.47 5.09 -6.07
C GLU A 116 19.70 5.79 -7.21
N CYS A 117 18.86 5.04 -7.93
CA CYS A 117 18.13 5.59 -9.07
C CYS A 117 16.88 6.39 -8.65
N LEU A 118 16.16 5.96 -7.62
CA LEU A 118 14.82 6.46 -7.32
C LEU A 118 14.76 7.38 -6.10
N GLY A 119 15.75 7.30 -5.21
CA GLY A 119 15.83 8.11 -4.00
C GLY A 119 17.26 8.24 -3.49
N PRO A 120 18.20 8.79 -4.29
CA PRO A 120 19.61 8.88 -3.89
C PRO A 120 19.82 9.70 -2.62
N GLU A 121 18.93 10.66 -2.34
CA GLU A 121 18.96 11.48 -1.12
C GLU A 121 18.17 10.86 0.05
N ASN A 122 17.55 9.69 -0.14
CA ASN A 122 16.74 9.04 0.88
C ASN A 122 17.63 8.21 1.84
N GLU A 123 18.19 8.88 2.83
CA GLU A 123 19.05 8.28 3.86
C GLU A 123 18.41 7.04 4.53
N TYR A 124 17.09 7.06 4.73
CA TYR A 124 16.38 5.93 5.33
C TYR A 124 16.36 4.70 4.42
N ALA A 125 16.20 4.89 3.10
CA ALA A 125 16.23 3.80 2.15
C ALA A 125 17.63 3.19 2.02
N HIS A 126 18.69 4.03 2.06
CA HIS A 126 20.08 3.57 2.13
C HIS A 126 20.35 2.73 3.39
N GLN A 127 19.91 3.23 4.55
CA GLN A 127 20.09 2.52 5.81
C GLN A 127 19.38 1.16 5.80
N LEU A 128 18.18 1.09 5.21
CA LEU A 128 17.44 -0.17 5.09
C LEU A 128 18.25 -1.23 4.31
N VAL A 129 18.86 -0.86 3.19
CA VAL A 129 19.72 -1.80 2.42
C VAL A 129 20.91 -2.25 3.26
N ALA A 130 21.58 -1.33 3.95
CA ALA A 130 22.73 -1.63 4.80
C ALA A 130 22.38 -2.60 5.94
N ASP A 131 21.23 -2.41 6.59
CA ASP A 131 20.76 -3.27 7.68
C ASP A 131 20.55 -4.72 7.18
N PHE A 132 19.95 -4.90 6.01
CA PHE A 132 19.77 -6.22 5.40
C PHE A 132 21.09 -6.86 4.94
N GLN A 133 22.03 -6.07 4.41
CA GLN A 133 23.37 -6.55 4.04
C GLN A 133 24.13 -7.09 5.25
N THR A 134 24.11 -6.36 6.37
CA THR A 134 24.78 -6.79 7.61
C THR A 134 24.16 -8.05 8.21
N ALA A 135 22.83 -8.15 8.18
CA ALA A 135 22.12 -9.35 8.62
C ALA A 135 22.47 -10.59 7.78
N SER A 136 22.61 -10.42 6.46
CA SER A 136 22.94 -11.52 5.53
C SER A 136 24.42 -11.93 5.60
N GLY A 137 25.32 -10.98 5.82
CA GLY A 137 26.77 -11.21 5.92
C GLY A 137 27.25 -11.87 7.22
N GLY A 138 26.41 -11.89 8.27
CA GLY A 138 26.74 -12.45 9.59
C GLY A 138 26.69 -13.98 9.71
N THR A 139 26.49 -14.70 8.60
CA THR A 139 26.35 -16.17 8.59
C THR A 139 27.60 -16.89 8.04
N GLN A 140 28.80 -16.33 8.28
CA GLN A 140 30.09 -16.94 7.91
C GLN A 140 30.80 -17.55 9.12
#